data_AF-A0A433P5R3-F1
#
_entry.id   AF-A0A433P5R3-F1
#
_cell.length_a   1.000
_cell.length_b   1.000
_cell.length_c   1.000
_cell.angle_alpha   90.00
_cell.angle_beta   90.00
_cell.angle_gamma   90.00
#
_symmetry.space_group_name_H-M   'P 1'
#
loop_
_entity.id
_entity.type
_entity.pdbx_description
1 polymer ?
#
loop_
_entity_poly.entity_id
_entity_poly.type
_entity_poly.pdbx_seq_one_letter_code
_entity_poly.pdbx_strand_id
1 'polypeptide(L)'
;MADTITTSAPSLLATLPATIQSHPLLVASSGLLAYATLTRSGNFQSKALISLIIALIAGIIGVICGLVLMPLGRGGYINLIVARFFDLTLGNVMGIHFKVVEGQKYLDENPAVFVANHQSSMDVLMLGAVFPKDCAVVAKAEMKWYPFLGQFSKYHPSRNWKIDWFVGVGRELKCLNMGKWI
;
A
#
# COMPACT_ATOMS: atom_id res chain seq x y z
N MET A 1 24.67 -57.48 -38.98
CA MET A 1 25.04 -56.42 -38.03
C MET A 1 24.23 -55.21 -38.47
N ALA A 2 23.11 -54.95 -37.80
CA ALA A 2 22.23 -53.82 -38.15
C ALA A 2 22.61 -52.66 -37.23
N ASP A 3 23.22 -51.63 -37.80
CA ASP A 3 23.56 -50.41 -37.07
C ASP A 3 22.29 -49.57 -36.92
N THR A 4 21.72 -49.61 -35.72
CA THR A 4 20.59 -48.77 -35.33
C THR A 4 21.07 -47.33 -35.23
N ILE A 5 20.87 -46.54 -36.29
CA ILE A 5 21.07 -45.09 -36.26
C ILE A 5 19.97 -44.47 -35.40
N THR A 6 20.24 -44.26 -34.12
CA THR A 6 19.43 -43.40 -33.26
C THR A 6 19.65 -41.95 -33.65
N THR A 7 18.87 -41.43 -34.61
CA THR A 7 18.77 -39.97 -34.81
C THR A 7 17.95 -39.41 -33.64
N SER A 8 18.61 -38.95 -32.58
CA SER A 8 17.93 -38.15 -31.57
C SER A 8 17.45 -36.88 -32.23
N ALA A 9 16.13 -36.64 -32.23
CA ALA A 9 15.56 -35.39 -32.70
C ALA A 9 16.28 -34.24 -31.96
N PRO A 10 16.75 -33.19 -32.66
CA PRO A 10 17.35 -32.05 -31.99
C PRO A 10 16.36 -31.52 -30.96
N SER A 11 16.83 -31.29 -29.73
CA SER A 11 15.97 -30.73 -28.68
C SER A 11 15.33 -29.44 -29.19
N LEU A 12 14.12 -29.10 -28.75
CA LEU A 12 13.44 -27.87 -29.16
C LEU A 12 14.34 -26.63 -29.00
N LEU A 13 15.27 -26.67 -28.03
CA LEU A 13 16.30 -25.67 -27.77
C LEU A 13 17.34 -25.50 -28.89
N ALA A 14 17.61 -26.55 -29.68
CA ALA A 14 18.56 -26.57 -30.79
C ALA A 14 17.95 -26.07 -32.11
N THR A 15 16.63 -25.91 -32.19
CA THR A 15 15.92 -25.39 -33.36
C THR A 15 15.63 -23.89 -33.30
N LEU A 16 15.97 -23.24 -32.19
CA LEU A 16 15.77 -21.79 -32.01
C LEU A 16 16.86 -21.01 -32.77
N PRO A 17 16.53 -19.83 -33.34
CA PRO A 17 17.51 -18.98 -34.03
C PRO A 17 18.71 -18.66 -33.14
N ALA A 18 19.92 -18.62 -33.72
CA ALA A 18 21.19 -18.44 -32.99
C ALA A 18 21.21 -17.23 -32.05
N THR A 19 20.43 -16.19 -32.36
CA THR A 19 20.24 -14.98 -31.54
C THR A 19 19.56 -15.23 -30.19
N ILE A 20 18.70 -16.26 -30.11
CA ILE A 20 18.01 -16.70 -28.88
C ILE A 20 18.96 -17.56 -28.02
N GLN A 21 19.82 -18.36 -28.65
CA GLN A 21 20.85 -19.13 -27.97
C GLN A 21 21.96 -18.25 -27.38
N SER A 22 22.33 -17.13 -28.03
CA SER A 22 23.40 -16.24 -27.54
C SER A 22 22.99 -15.37 -26.35
N HIS A 23 21.69 -15.19 -26.09
CA HIS A 23 21.18 -14.33 -25.02
C HIS A 23 20.05 -14.99 -24.19
N PRO A 24 20.34 -16.10 -23.49
CA PRO A 24 19.33 -16.82 -22.71
C PRO A 24 18.68 -15.97 -21.62
N LEU A 25 19.41 -14.99 -21.07
CA LEU A 25 18.89 -14.04 -20.09
C LEU A 25 17.83 -13.10 -20.66
N LEU A 26 17.96 -12.66 -21.92
CA LEU A 26 16.98 -11.79 -22.57
C LEU A 26 15.69 -12.56 -22.91
N VAL A 27 15.84 -13.83 -23.29
CA VAL A 27 14.72 -14.72 -23.57
C VAL A 27 13.97 -15.06 -22.29
N ALA A 28 14.69 -15.35 -21.21
CA ALA A 28 14.10 -15.60 -19.90
C ALA A 28 13.39 -14.35 -19.34
N SER A 29 14.01 -13.17 -19.45
CA SER A 29 13.41 -11.93 -18.94
C SER A 29 12.19 -11.47 -19.75
N SER A 30 12.21 -11.62 -21.08
CA SER A 30 11.04 -11.35 -21.93
C SER A 30 9.90 -12.34 -21.67
N GLY A 31 10.20 -13.62 -21.48
CA GLY A 31 9.21 -14.62 -21.07
C GLY A 31 8.58 -14.33 -19.70
N LEU A 32 9.39 -13.93 -18.72
CA LEU A 32 8.91 -13.52 -17.40
C LEU A 32 8.04 -12.26 -17.47
N LEU A 33 8.45 -11.26 -18.26
CA LEU A 33 7.68 -10.04 -18.48
C LEU A 33 6.34 -10.33 -19.17
N ALA A 34 6.34 -11.21 -20.17
CA ALA A 34 5.12 -11.67 -20.83
C ALA A 34 4.19 -12.39 -19.85
N TYR A 35 4.70 -13.30 -19.01
CA TYR A 35 3.90 -13.94 -17.96
C TYR A 35 3.32 -12.91 -16.98
N ALA A 36 4.14 -11.98 -16.50
CA ALA A 36 3.76 -10.95 -15.53
C ALA A 36 2.71 -9.96 -16.07
N THR A 37 2.65 -9.74 -17.38
CA THR A 37 1.74 -8.73 -17.97
C THR A 37 0.53 -9.35 -18.67
N LEU A 38 0.71 -10.44 -19.40
CA LEU A 38 -0.32 -11.02 -20.27
C LEU A 38 -1.20 -12.05 -19.55
N THR A 39 -0.71 -12.68 -18.48
CA THR A 39 -1.50 -13.65 -17.72
C THR A 39 -2.21 -13.00 -16.55
N ARG A 40 -3.44 -13.44 -16.26
CA ARG A 40 -4.22 -12.94 -15.11
C ARG A 40 -3.50 -13.20 -13.78
N SER A 41 -2.92 -14.39 -13.62
CA SER A 41 -2.20 -14.78 -12.40
C SER A 41 -0.90 -14.00 -12.23
N GLY A 42 -0.10 -13.88 -13.30
CA GLY A 42 1.15 -13.11 -13.28
C GLY A 42 0.91 -11.64 -12.96
N ASN A 43 -0.08 -11.01 -13.60
CA ASN A 43 -0.43 -9.61 -13.34
C ASN A 43 -0.83 -9.38 -11.88
N PHE A 44 -1.66 -10.27 -11.32
CA PHE A 44 -2.03 -10.21 -9.92
C PHE A 44 -0.82 -10.36 -8.99
N GLN A 45 0.03 -11.37 -9.22
CA GLN A 45 1.24 -11.61 -8.41
C GLN A 45 2.21 -10.42 -8.47
N SER A 46 2.44 -9.86 -9.66
CA SER A 46 3.30 -8.69 -9.85
C SER A 46 2.74 -7.46 -9.14
N LYS A 47 1.44 -7.16 -9.29
CA LYS A 47 0.80 -6.03 -8.59
C LYS A 47 0.81 -6.21 -7.08
N ALA A 48 0.57 -7.42 -6.57
CA ALA A 48 0.65 -7.71 -5.14
C ALA A 48 2.07 -7.51 -4.60
N LEU A 49 3.10 -7.99 -5.31
CA LEU A 49 4.49 -7.78 -4.92
C LEU A 49 4.87 -6.29 -4.93
N ILE A 50 4.51 -5.57 -5.99
CA ILE A 50 4.75 -4.12 -6.09
C ILE A 50 4.03 -3.38 -4.95
N SER A 51 2.80 -3.78 -4.59
CA SER A 51 2.08 -3.16 -3.47
C SER A 51 2.77 -3.34 -2.13
N LEU A 52 3.39 -4.49 -1.89
CA LEU A 52 4.16 -4.74 -0.66
C LEU A 52 5.42 -3.86 -0.62
N ILE A 53 6.12 -3.73 -1.74
CA ILE A 53 7.30 -2.88 -1.86
C ILE A 53 6.93 -1.42 -1.62
N ILE A 54 5.87 -0.92 -2.28
CA ILE A 54 5.39 0.44 -2.07
C ILE A 54 4.99 0.68 -0.62
N ALA A 55 4.33 -0.29 0.03
CA ALA A 55 3.96 -0.17 1.43
C ALA A 55 5.17 -0.08 2.37
N LEU A 56 6.25 -0.82 2.09
CA LEU A 56 7.52 -0.71 2.83
C LEU A 56 8.15 0.67 2.64
N ILE A 57 8.19 1.18 1.40
CA ILE A 57 8.71 2.52 1.09
C ILE A 57 7.88 3.59 1.80
N ALA A 58 6.55 3.48 1.78
CA ALA A 58 5.66 4.38 2.47
C ALA A 58 5.90 4.39 3.99
N GLY A 59 6.17 3.23 4.58
CA GLY A 59 6.58 3.11 5.98
C GLY A 59 7.89 3.84 6.29
N ILE A 60 8.89 3.72 5.42
CA ILE A 60 10.17 4.44 5.54
C ILE A 60 9.94 5.96 5.43
N ILE A 61 9.15 6.41 4.46
CA ILE A 61 8.77 7.82 4.30
C ILE A 61 8.07 8.32 5.57
N GLY A 62 7.12 7.56 6.12
CA GLY A 62 6.43 7.89 7.36
C GLY A 62 7.39 8.06 8.54
N VAL A 63 8.39 7.19 8.68
CA VAL A 63 9.43 7.31 9.71
C VAL A 63 10.27 8.57 9.50
N ILE A 64 10.73 8.84 8.28
CA ILE A 64 11.52 10.05 7.95
C ILE A 64 10.70 11.32 8.24
N CYS A 65 9.45 11.36 7.77
CA CYS A 65 8.53 12.46 8.06
C CYS A 65 8.29 12.61 9.56
N GLY A 66 8.24 11.52 10.33
CA GLY A 66 8.18 11.57 11.79
C GLY A 66 9.39 12.26 12.40
N LEU A 67 10.59 11.87 12.00
CA LEU A 67 11.83 12.46 12.49
C LEU A 67 11.96 13.95 12.15
N VAL A 68 11.42 14.39 11.01
CA VAL A 68 11.52 15.80 10.55
C VAL A 68 10.36 16.67 11.04
N LEU A 69 9.11 16.21 10.93
CA LEU A 69 7.93 17.03 11.17
C LEU A 69 7.50 17.06 12.64
N MET A 70 7.82 16.04 13.44
CA MET A 70 7.47 16.04 14.86
C MET A 70 8.22 17.13 15.65
N PRO A 71 9.55 17.32 15.50
CA PRO A 71 10.25 18.42 16.17
C PRO A 71 9.75 19.81 15.78
N LEU A 72 9.15 19.93 14.59
CA LEU A 72 8.60 21.19 14.06
C LEU A 72 7.13 21.43 14.48
N GLY A 73 6.56 20.59 15.35
CA GLY A 73 5.16 20.69 15.78
C GLY A 73 4.15 20.36 14.67
N ARG A 74 4.59 19.74 13.56
CA ARG A 74 3.78 19.43 12.36
C ARG A 74 3.52 17.93 12.19
N GLY A 75 3.55 17.17 13.27
CA GLY A 75 3.36 15.71 13.24
C GLY A 75 2.02 15.26 12.66
N GLY A 76 0.99 16.09 12.69
CA GLY A 76 -0.32 15.79 12.10
C GLY A 76 -0.32 15.66 10.58
N TYR A 77 0.69 16.18 9.88
CA TYR A 77 0.83 16.08 8.43
C TYR A 77 1.39 14.74 7.96
N ILE A 78 1.94 13.92 8.86
CA ILE A 78 2.67 12.72 8.43
C ILE A 78 1.74 11.70 7.77
N ASN A 79 0.59 11.42 8.37
CA ASN A 79 -0.39 10.48 7.81
C ASN A 79 -0.93 10.98 6.46
N LEU A 80 -1.14 12.29 6.32
CA LEU A 80 -1.55 12.90 5.06
C LEU A 80 -0.51 12.69 3.96
N ILE A 81 0.77 12.93 4.26
CA ILE A 81 1.88 12.73 3.30
C ILE A 81 1.96 11.27 2.87
N VAL A 82 1.90 10.34 3.82
CA VAL A 82 1.93 8.90 3.55
C VAL A 82 0.71 8.47 2.71
N ALA A 83 -0.49 8.96 3.02
CA ALA A 83 -1.71 8.66 2.27
C ALA A 83 -1.63 9.18 0.82
N ARG A 84 -1.15 10.42 0.62
CA ARG A 84 -0.95 11.00 -0.72
C ARG A 84 0.13 10.25 -1.51
N PHE A 85 1.21 9.80 -0.85
CA PHE A 85 2.20 8.94 -1.48
C PHE A 85 1.58 7.62 -1.97
N PHE A 86 0.76 6.96 -1.16
CA PHE A 86 0.08 5.73 -1.55
C PHE A 86 -0.84 5.91 -2.76
N ASP A 87 -1.68 6.94 -2.77
CA ASP A 87 -2.58 7.22 -3.90
C ASP A 87 -1.82 7.53 -5.19
N LEU A 88 -0.79 8.38 -5.12
CA LEU A 88 0.03 8.71 -6.29
C LEU A 88 0.87 7.54 -6.80
N THR A 89 1.26 6.59 -5.96
CA THR A 89 2.12 5.47 -6.39
C THR A 89 1.29 4.22 -6.64
N LEU A 90 0.70 3.68 -5.59
CA LEU A 90 -0.04 2.44 -5.64
C LEU A 90 -1.36 2.60 -6.42
N GLY A 91 -2.02 3.76 -6.36
CA GLY A 91 -3.19 4.06 -7.20
C GLY A 91 -2.86 3.94 -8.69
N ASN A 92 -1.73 4.54 -9.12
CA ASN A 92 -1.24 4.43 -10.50
C ASN A 92 -0.86 2.99 -10.90
N VAL A 93 -0.18 2.24 -10.02
CA VAL A 93 0.17 0.82 -10.29
C VAL A 93 -1.08 -0.05 -10.43
N MET A 94 -2.09 0.20 -9.59
CA MET A 94 -3.32 -0.57 -9.60
C MET A 94 -4.26 -0.13 -10.74
N GLY A 95 -4.12 1.11 -11.22
CA GLY A 95 -5.04 1.75 -12.16
C GLY A 95 -6.34 2.18 -11.48
N ILE A 96 -6.27 2.56 -10.20
CA ILE A 96 -7.41 2.90 -9.37
C ILE A 96 -7.29 4.36 -8.95
N HIS A 97 -8.32 5.12 -9.28
CA HIS A 97 -8.41 6.54 -8.96
C HIS A 97 -9.72 6.81 -8.24
N PHE A 98 -9.63 7.53 -7.13
CA PHE A 98 -10.79 7.89 -6.33
C PHE A 98 -11.27 9.27 -6.72
N LYS A 99 -12.60 9.41 -6.86
CA LYS A 99 -13.27 10.70 -6.99
C LYS A 99 -14.18 10.88 -5.80
N VAL A 100 -13.96 11.96 -5.05
CA VAL A 100 -14.87 12.36 -3.98
C VAL A 100 -16.12 12.94 -4.63
N VAL A 101 -17.25 12.26 -4.44
CA VAL A 101 -18.54 12.66 -5.04
C VAL A 101 -19.17 13.77 -4.21
N GLU A 102 -19.13 13.65 -2.88
CA GLU A 102 -19.74 14.59 -1.93
C GLU A 102 -18.90 14.70 -0.65
N GLY A 103 -19.14 15.77 0.12
CA GLY A 103 -18.63 15.87 1.50
C GLY A 103 -17.18 16.32 1.66
N GLN A 104 -16.48 16.70 0.58
CA GLN A 104 -15.09 17.19 0.64
C GLN A 104 -14.89 18.34 1.66
N LYS A 105 -15.89 19.23 1.78
CA LYS A 105 -15.86 20.37 2.71
C LYS A 105 -15.76 19.97 4.19
N TYR A 106 -16.25 18.78 4.55
CA TYR A 106 -16.23 18.28 5.93
C TYR A 106 -14.87 17.74 6.35
N LEU A 107 -13.93 17.56 5.41
CA LEU A 107 -12.60 17.03 5.73
C LEU A 107 -11.75 18.04 6.53
N ASP A 108 -12.03 19.33 6.42
CA ASP A 108 -11.32 20.36 7.19
C ASP A 108 -12.02 20.71 8.51
N GLU A 109 -13.19 20.13 8.79
CA GLU A 109 -13.94 20.33 10.03
C GLU A 109 -13.35 19.48 11.15
N ASN A 110 -12.59 20.13 12.04
CA ASN A 110 -11.99 19.51 13.22
C ASN A 110 -12.50 20.21 14.49
N PRO A 111 -12.71 19.49 15.62
CA PRO A 111 -12.45 18.06 15.82
C PRO A 111 -13.57 17.17 15.25
N ALA A 112 -13.20 16.06 14.61
CA ALA A 112 -14.13 15.08 14.07
C ALA A 112 -13.60 13.65 14.19
N VAL A 113 -14.51 12.67 14.15
CA VAL A 113 -14.18 11.24 14.05
C VAL A 113 -14.58 10.76 12.66
N PHE A 114 -13.58 10.41 11.85
CA PHE A 114 -13.80 9.87 10.51
C PHE A 114 -13.96 8.35 10.60
N VAL A 115 -15.11 7.86 10.14
CA VAL A 115 -15.44 6.44 10.10
C VAL A 115 -15.57 6.03 8.64
N ALA A 116 -14.83 5.01 8.23
CA ALA A 116 -14.91 4.42 6.91
C ALA A 116 -15.20 2.93 7.05
N ASN A 117 -16.07 2.40 6.18
CA ASN A 117 -16.25 0.96 6.06
C ASN A 117 -14.94 0.34 5.54
N HIS A 118 -14.47 -0.72 6.19
CA HIS A 118 -13.27 -1.43 5.78
C HIS A 118 -13.67 -2.74 5.09
N GLN A 119 -13.81 -2.69 3.77
CA GLN A 119 -14.15 -3.85 2.94
C GLN A 119 -12.94 -4.63 2.47
N SER A 120 -11.81 -3.96 2.22
CA SER A 120 -10.63 -4.60 1.63
C SER A 120 -9.33 -3.90 2.01
N SER A 121 -8.20 -4.58 1.81
CA SER A 121 -6.88 -3.93 1.96
C SER A 121 -6.67 -2.76 0.99
N MET A 122 -7.45 -2.69 -0.10
CA MET A 122 -7.39 -1.65 -1.10
C MET A 122 -7.96 -0.31 -0.61
N ASP A 123 -8.70 -0.32 0.50
CA ASP A 123 -9.29 0.88 1.11
C ASP A 123 -8.20 1.87 1.56
N VAL A 124 -6.96 1.40 1.77
CA VAL A 124 -5.81 2.27 2.08
C VAL A 124 -5.53 3.29 0.97
N LEU A 125 -5.85 2.96 -0.30
CA LEU A 125 -5.68 3.89 -1.42
C LEU A 125 -6.67 5.05 -1.35
N MET A 126 -7.90 4.77 -0.90
CA MET A 126 -8.95 5.77 -0.77
C MET A 126 -8.55 6.88 0.21
N LEU A 127 -7.75 6.54 1.23
CA LEU A 127 -7.20 7.53 2.15
C LEU A 127 -6.47 8.64 1.41
N GLY A 128 -5.71 8.36 0.34
CA GLY A 128 -5.04 9.42 -0.39
C GLY A 128 -5.98 10.42 -1.09
N ALA A 129 -7.27 10.14 -1.24
CA ALA A 129 -8.25 11.13 -1.71
C ALA A 129 -8.92 11.90 -0.56
N VAL A 130 -9.18 11.24 0.58
CA VAL A 130 -10.00 11.81 1.67
C VAL A 130 -9.27 12.07 2.98
N PHE A 131 -7.97 11.76 3.09
CA PHE A 131 -7.26 11.92 4.34
C PHE A 131 -7.18 13.41 4.72
N PRO A 132 -7.67 13.80 5.91
CA PRO A 132 -7.65 15.20 6.33
C PRO A 132 -6.29 15.59 6.94
N LYS A 133 -6.05 16.91 7.02
CA LYS A 133 -4.88 17.44 7.75
C LYS A 133 -5.04 17.16 9.24
N ASP A 134 -3.90 16.99 9.91
CA ASP A 134 -3.84 16.80 11.37
C ASP A 134 -4.65 15.61 11.92
N CYS A 135 -4.85 14.59 11.08
CA CYS A 135 -5.61 13.39 11.42
C CYS A 135 -4.73 12.23 11.92
N ALA A 136 -5.23 11.49 12.90
CA ALA A 136 -4.61 10.28 13.43
C ALA A 136 -5.41 9.03 13.03
N VAL A 137 -4.72 7.97 12.62
CA VAL A 137 -5.34 6.67 12.32
C VAL A 137 -5.27 5.76 13.55
N VAL A 138 -6.37 5.10 13.85
CA VAL A 138 -6.38 4.02 14.84
C VAL A 138 -5.97 2.73 14.16
N ALA A 139 -4.92 2.08 14.67
CA ALA A 139 -4.40 0.83 14.14
C ALA A 139 -4.45 -0.29 15.18
N LYS A 140 -4.51 -1.54 14.71
CA LYS A 140 -4.45 -2.75 15.55
C LYS A 140 -3.15 -2.79 16.36
N ALA A 141 -3.23 -3.25 17.62
CA ALA A 141 -2.08 -3.28 18.52
C ALA A 141 -0.95 -4.18 18.02
N GLU A 142 -1.29 -5.23 17.28
CA GLU A 142 -0.37 -6.19 16.66
C GLU A 142 0.46 -5.55 15.55
N MET A 143 -0.04 -4.46 14.94
CA MET A 143 0.62 -3.78 13.83
C MET A 143 1.95 -3.12 14.26
N LYS A 144 2.18 -2.96 15.58
CA LYS A 144 3.45 -2.49 16.16
C LYS A 144 4.64 -3.41 15.89
N TRP A 145 4.39 -4.69 15.53
CA TRP A 145 5.42 -5.70 15.30
C TRP A 145 5.85 -5.81 13.84
N TYR A 146 5.15 -5.15 12.92
CA TYR A 146 5.54 -5.15 11.51
C TYR A 146 6.73 -4.21 11.28
N PRO A 147 7.76 -4.64 10.53
CA PRO A 147 8.93 -3.81 10.29
C PRO A 147 8.56 -2.54 9.52
N PHE A 148 9.14 -1.42 9.93
CA PHE A 148 8.93 -0.04 9.47
C PHE A 148 7.53 0.55 9.78
N LEU A 149 6.45 -0.21 9.60
CA LEU A 149 5.08 0.21 9.93
C LEU A 149 4.84 0.37 11.45
N GLY A 150 5.42 -0.54 12.24
CA GLY A 150 5.34 -0.50 13.70
C GLY A 150 6.12 0.66 14.30
N GLN A 151 7.30 0.96 13.75
CA GLN A 151 8.14 2.09 14.13
C GLN A 151 7.44 3.42 13.84
N PHE A 152 6.82 3.56 12.67
CA PHE A 152 5.99 4.72 12.32
C PHE A 152 4.90 4.99 13.38
N SER A 153 4.24 3.93 13.85
CA SER A 153 3.22 4.01 14.91
C SER A 153 3.81 4.19 16.33
N LYS A 154 5.09 3.88 16.54
CA LYS A 154 5.75 3.87 17.86
C LYS A 154 6.41 5.20 18.22
N TYR A 155 6.96 5.92 17.24
CA TYR A 155 7.68 7.18 17.48
C TYR A 155 6.79 8.42 17.61
N HIS A 156 5.46 8.28 17.54
CA HIS A 156 4.56 9.38 17.86
C HIS A 156 4.53 9.61 19.39
N PRO A 157 4.96 10.78 19.93
CA PRO A 157 5.18 11.05 21.37
C PRO A 157 3.89 11.17 22.20
N SER A 158 2.82 10.52 21.77
CA SER A 158 1.45 10.93 22.03
C SER A 158 0.50 9.71 22.15
N ARG A 159 1.06 8.50 22.24
CA ARG A 159 0.32 7.22 22.27
C ARG A 159 -0.75 7.16 23.35
N ASN A 160 -0.48 7.65 24.56
CA ASN A 160 -1.44 7.54 25.66
C ASN A 160 -2.54 8.59 25.52
N TRP A 161 -2.19 9.87 25.33
CA TRP A 161 -3.23 10.91 25.26
C TRP A 161 -4.13 10.79 24.04
N LYS A 162 -3.66 10.27 22.89
CA LYS A 162 -4.56 10.07 21.73
C LYS A 162 -5.51 8.91 21.93
N ILE A 163 -5.08 7.82 22.58
CA ILE A 163 -5.98 6.71 22.94
C ILE A 163 -6.97 7.18 24.01
N ASP A 164 -6.50 7.89 25.03
CA ASP A 164 -7.33 8.42 26.11
C ASP A 164 -8.31 9.49 25.59
N TRP A 165 -7.88 10.31 24.62
CA TRP A 165 -8.74 11.28 23.93
C TRP A 165 -9.76 10.58 23.02
N PHE A 166 -9.36 9.56 22.26
CA PHE A 166 -10.29 8.81 21.40
C PHE A 166 -11.34 8.05 22.24
N VAL A 167 -10.91 7.46 23.35
CA VAL A 167 -11.79 6.85 24.36
C VAL A 167 -12.66 7.91 25.03
N GLY A 168 -12.13 9.11 25.27
CA GLY A 168 -12.84 10.25 25.83
C GLY A 168 -13.96 10.76 24.92
N VAL A 169 -13.63 11.07 23.66
CA VAL A 169 -14.58 11.48 22.61
C VAL A 169 -15.61 10.38 22.36
N GLY A 170 -15.20 9.12 22.31
CA GLY A 170 -16.14 7.99 22.19
C GLY A 170 -17.12 7.91 23.37
N ARG A 171 -16.69 8.26 24.58
CA ARG A 171 -17.53 8.31 25.77
C ARG A 171 -18.48 9.51 25.73
N GLU A 172 -17.99 10.66 25.29
CA GLU A 172 -18.76 11.90 25.15
C GLU A 172 -19.86 11.79 24.08
N LEU A 173 -19.54 11.27 22.90
CA LEU A 173 -20.51 11.02 21.83
C LEU A 173 -21.61 10.04 22.26
N LYS A 174 -21.27 9.06 23.11
CA LYS A 174 -22.23 8.15 23.73
C LYS A 174 -23.13 8.86 24.76
N CYS A 175 -22.56 9.76 25.57
CA CYS A 175 -23.32 10.59 26.51
C CYS A 175 -24.27 11.56 25.81
N LEU A 176 -23.88 12.09 24.65
CA LEU A 176 -24.67 13.02 23.85
C LEU A 176 -25.76 12.33 23.00
N ASN A 177 -25.88 11.00 23.08
CA ASN A 177 -26.79 10.19 22.26
C ASN A 177 -26.64 10.48 20.74
N MET A 178 -25.44 10.90 20.31
CA MET A 178 -25.12 11.23 18.92
C MET A 178 -24.78 9.99 18.10
N GLY A 179 -25.17 8.81 18.57
CA GLY A 179 -24.98 7.52 17.91
C GLY A 179 -25.89 7.30 16.71
N LYS A 180 -26.10 8.31 15.85
CA LYS A 180 -26.61 8.10 14.50
C LYS A 180 -25.44 7.84 13.58
N TRP A 181 -25.19 6.55 13.41
CA TRP A 181 -24.25 5.96 12.47
C TRP A 181 -24.99 5.84 11.13
N ILE A 182 -24.47 6.50 10.10
CA ILE A 182 -24.83 6.23 8.70
C ILE A 182 -23.77 5.29 8.15
#